data_AF-A0A833ZG72-F1
#
_entry.id   AF-A0A833ZG72-F1
#
_cell.length_a   1.000
_cell.length_b   1.000
_cell.length_c   1.000
_cell.angle_alpha   90.00
_cell.angle_beta   90.00
_cell.angle_gamma   90.00
#
_symmetry.space_group_name_H-M   'P 1'
#
loop_
_entity.id
_entity.type
_entity.pdbx_description
1 polymer ?
#
loop_
_entity_poly.entity_id
_entity_poly.type
_entity_poly.pdbx_seq_one_letter_code
_entity_poly.pdbx_strand_id
1 'polypeptide(L)'
;MSLGDCNLQPKVPIRAFLDLSSLPCVPLSKPVELLRLDLMTPYLNTSNRQVKVHVCKSGQVTAIPFWYQMYLDDDIRLDTSSEVSHWKQAAVVLDPPIQVQTGEELVLQVQHHKSNVSITVQR
;
A
#
# COMPACT_ATOMS: atom_id res chain seq x y z
N MET A 1 18.62 1.91 39.78
CA MET A 1 17.38 1.59 39.05
C MET A 1 17.28 2.64 37.94
N SER A 2 17.90 2.37 36.78
CA SER A 2 17.90 3.29 35.65
C SER A 2 16.67 2.96 34.80
N LEU A 3 15.75 3.92 34.70
CA LEU A 3 14.73 3.93 33.66
C LEU A 3 15.49 3.94 32.33
N GLY A 4 15.44 2.82 31.62
CA GLY A 4 15.94 2.76 30.25
C GLY A 4 15.13 3.73 29.42
N ASP A 5 15.78 4.76 28.91
CA ASP A 5 15.21 5.67 27.93
C ASP A 5 14.84 4.87 26.68
N CYS A 6 13.57 4.49 26.57
CA CYS A 6 12.98 4.02 25.32
C CYS A 6 12.97 5.19 24.35
N ASN A 7 14.05 5.31 23.58
CA ASN A 7 14.20 6.21 22.44
C ASN A 7 13.27 5.75 21.30
N LEU A 8 11.96 5.86 21.48
CA LEU A 8 10.98 5.61 20.43
C LEU A 8 10.82 6.90 19.61
N GLN A 9 11.74 7.12 18.68
CA GLN A 9 11.55 8.16 17.67
C GLN A 9 10.32 7.80 16.82
N PRO A 10 9.36 8.72 16.61
CA PRO A 10 8.17 8.43 15.82
C PRO A 10 8.58 8.14 14.38
N LYS A 11 8.34 6.91 13.92
CA LYS A 11 8.54 6.51 12.52
C LYS A 11 7.30 6.89 11.72
N VAL A 12 7.52 7.46 10.54
CA VAL A 12 6.45 7.89 9.64
C VAL A 12 5.84 6.65 8.97
N PRO A 13 4.57 6.29 9.24
CA PRO A 13 3.97 5.05 8.74
C PRO A 13 3.61 5.13 7.25
N ILE A 14 3.35 6.34 6.73
CA ILE A 14 3.01 6.58 5.33
C ILE A 14 3.94 7.66 4.78
N ARG A 15 4.73 7.30 3.76
CA ARG A 15 5.54 8.25 3.00
C ARG A 15 4.72 8.74 1.82
N ALA A 16 4.39 10.03 1.80
CA ALA A 16 3.72 10.69 0.68
C ALA A 16 4.73 11.41 -0.24
N PHE A 17 4.24 11.94 -1.35
CA PHE A 17 5.03 12.68 -2.34
C PHE A 17 6.18 11.87 -2.96
N LEU A 18 5.94 10.58 -3.22
CA LEU A 18 6.90 9.69 -3.86
C LEU A 18 6.77 9.72 -5.38
N ASP A 19 7.88 9.51 -6.05
CA ASP A 19 7.93 9.20 -7.48
C ASP A 19 8.37 7.74 -7.63
N LEU A 20 7.40 6.83 -7.80
CA LEU A 20 7.69 5.40 -7.83
C LEU A 20 8.48 4.98 -9.09
N SER A 21 8.45 5.79 -10.15
CA SER A 21 9.19 5.49 -11.39
C SER A 21 10.71 5.55 -11.20
N SER A 22 11.17 6.38 -10.26
CA SER A 22 12.59 6.62 -9.96
C SER A 22 13.02 6.10 -8.60
N LEU A 23 12.08 5.63 -7.77
CA LEU A 23 12.37 5.11 -6.43
C LEU A 23 13.16 3.80 -6.54
N PRO A 24 14.38 3.71 -5.97
CA PRO A 24 15.13 2.46 -5.97
C PRO A 24 14.41 1.42 -5.10
N CYS A 25 13.77 0.46 -5.75
CA CYS A 25 13.08 -0.64 -5.10
C CYS A 25 13.11 -1.91 -5.95
N VAL A 26 12.88 -3.06 -5.32
CA VAL A 26 12.78 -4.34 -6.00
C VAL A 26 11.35 -4.85 -5.80
N PRO A 27 10.53 -4.98 -6.86
CA PRO A 27 9.20 -5.53 -6.73
C PRO A 27 9.27 -7.00 -6.30
N LEU A 28 8.55 -7.34 -5.23
CA LEU A 28 8.44 -8.72 -4.72
C LEU A 28 7.12 -9.39 -5.12
N SER A 29 6.17 -8.63 -5.66
CA SER A 29 4.89 -9.11 -6.19
C SER A 29 4.48 -8.31 -7.43
N LYS A 30 3.43 -8.76 -8.12
CA LYS A 30 2.68 -7.91 -9.06
C LYS A 30 1.78 -6.93 -8.28
N PRO A 31 1.35 -5.82 -8.90
CA PRO A 31 0.31 -4.97 -8.33
C PRO A 31 -0.99 -5.75 -8.09
N VAL A 32 -1.69 -5.41 -7.02
CA VAL A 32 -3.00 -5.98 -6.66
C VAL A 32 -3.95 -4.85 -6.26
N GLU A 33 -5.23 -4.99 -6.58
CA GLU A 33 -6.24 -4.04 -6.12
C GLU A 33 -6.37 -4.15 -4.59
N LEU A 34 -6.13 -3.05 -3.87
CA LEU A 34 -6.24 -3.00 -2.41
C LEU A 34 -7.67 -2.64 -1.96
N LEU A 35 -8.24 -1.62 -2.60
CA LEU A 35 -9.52 -1.01 -2.26
C LEU A 35 -10.17 -0.50 -3.55
N ARG A 36 -11.50 -0.60 -3.62
CA ARG A 36 -12.32 0.05 -4.64
C ARG A 36 -13.29 1.00 -3.96
N LEU A 37 -13.36 2.23 -4.47
CA LEU A 37 -14.32 3.24 -4.05
C LEU A 37 -15.26 3.55 -5.21
N ASP A 38 -16.51 3.14 -5.08
CA ASP A 38 -17.59 3.50 -5.97
C ASP A 38 -18.22 4.82 -5.49
N LEU A 39 -18.05 5.86 -6.30
CA LEU A 39 -18.58 7.19 -6.02
C LEU A 39 -20.06 7.32 -6.42
N MET A 40 -20.55 6.45 -7.31
CA MET A 40 -21.93 6.47 -7.79
C MET A 40 -22.85 5.64 -6.90
N THR A 41 -22.33 4.58 -6.28
CA THR A 41 -23.06 3.68 -5.36
C THR A 41 -22.31 3.50 -4.04
N PRO A 42 -22.19 4.57 -3.22
CA PRO A 42 -21.27 4.59 -2.08
C PRO A 42 -21.58 3.56 -0.99
N TYR A 43 -22.80 3.03 -0.93
CA TYR A 43 -23.21 1.98 -0.01
C TYR A 43 -22.64 0.59 -0.36
N LEU A 44 -22.08 0.40 -1.57
CA LEU A 44 -21.35 -0.81 -1.95
C LEU A 44 -19.89 -0.82 -1.46
N ASN A 45 -19.39 0.32 -0.96
CA ASN A 45 -18.00 0.43 -0.51
C ASN A 45 -17.75 -0.38 0.75
N THR A 46 -16.76 -1.27 0.69
CA THR A 46 -16.32 -2.05 1.86
C THR A 46 -15.42 -1.20 2.75
N SER A 47 -15.69 -1.18 4.05
CA SER A 47 -14.83 -0.55 5.06
C SER A 47 -13.67 -1.44 5.50
N ASN A 48 -13.71 -2.73 5.21
CA ASN A 48 -12.72 -3.72 5.60
C ASN A 48 -12.58 -4.79 4.51
N ARG A 49 -11.33 -5.10 4.12
CA ARG A 49 -11.03 -6.10 3.10
C ARG A 49 -9.70 -6.81 3.40
N GLN A 50 -9.68 -8.13 3.27
CA GLN A 50 -8.45 -8.91 3.21
C GLN A 50 -8.00 -9.08 1.76
N VAL A 51 -6.73 -8.85 1.50
CA VAL A 51 -6.13 -8.93 0.17
C VAL A 51 -4.96 -9.90 0.21
N LYS A 52 -5.06 -10.96 -0.58
CA LYS A 52 -4.01 -11.97 -0.72
C LYS A 52 -3.02 -11.53 -1.79
N VAL A 53 -1.74 -11.46 -1.43
CA VAL A 53 -0.66 -11.02 -2.31
C VAL A 53 0.29 -12.18 -2.52
N HIS A 54 0.37 -12.66 -3.77
CA HIS A 54 1.30 -13.71 -4.13
C HIS A 54 2.73 -13.15 -4.26
N VAL A 55 3.67 -13.74 -3.52
CA VAL A 55 5.08 -13.35 -3.55
C VAL A 55 5.75 -14.00 -4.75
N CYS A 56 6.17 -13.16 -5.70
CA CYS A 56 6.85 -13.58 -6.92
C CYS A 56 8.38 -13.68 -6.75
N LYS A 57 8.94 -13.06 -5.71
CA LYS A 57 10.38 -13.04 -5.44
C LYS A 57 10.66 -13.02 -3.95
N SER A 58 11.47 -13.95 -3.46
CA SER A 58 11.98 -13.97 -2.08
C SER A 58 12.73 -12.66 -1.77
N GLY A 59 12.55 -12.16 -0.55
CA GLY A 59 13.16 -10.91 -0.12
C GLY A 59 12.56 -10.39 1.16
N GLN A 60 12.80 -9.10 1.42
CA GLN A 60 12.29 -8.42 2.59
C GLN A 60 11.33 -7.31 2.16
N VAL A 61 10.07 -7.41 2.59
CA VAL A 61 9.06 -6.37 2.38
C VAL A 61 9.30 -5.26 3.39
N THR A 62 9.79 -4.12 2.90
CA THR A 62 10.06 -2.92 3.70
C THR A 62 8.98 -1.85 3.53
N ALA A 63 8.25 -1.89 2.41
CA ALA A 63 7.17 -0.95 2.13
C ALA A 63 6.15 -1.55 1.16
N ILE A 64 4.95 -0.97 1.17
CA ILE A 64 3.85 -1.27 0.24
C ILE A 64 3.51 0.04 -0.48
N PRO A 65 4.09 0.28 -1.67
CA PRO A 65 3.70 1.40 -2.53
C PRO A 65 2.26 1.26 -3.00
N PHE A 66 1.55 2.38 -3.08
CA PHE A 66 0.20 2.42 -3.63
C PHE A 66 -0.04 3.70 -4.44
N TRP A 67 -0.91 3.55 -5.42
CA TRP A 67 -1.44 4.58 -6.29
C TRP A 67 -2.89 4.20 -6.59
N TYR A 68 -3.57 4.99 -7.41
CA TYR A 68 -4.95 4.69 -7.78
C TYR A 68 -5.23 4.97 -9.25
N GLN A 69 -6.23 4.25 -9.74
CA GLN A 69 -6.85 4.48 -11.03
C GLN A 69 -8.24 5.08 -10.80
N MET A 70 -8.53 6.19 -11.47
CA MET A 70 -9.86 6.81 -11.46
C MET A 70 -10.55 6.50 -12.78
N TYR A 71 -11.66 5.77 -12.72
CA TYR A 71 -12.47 5.44 -13.88
C TYR A 71 -13.51 6.55 -14.06
N LEU A 72 -13.49 7.23 -15.21
CA LEU A 72 -14.46 8.26 -15.57
C LEU A 72 -15.67 7.63 -16.26
N ASP A 73 -15.43 6.56 -17.00
CA ASP A 73 -16.38 5.63 -17.56
C ASP A 73 -15.70 4.24 -17.72
N ASP A 74 -16.29 3.34 -18.49
CA ASP A 74 -15.78 1.99 -18.71
C ASP A 74 -14.49 1.94 -19.56
N ASP A 75 -14.24 2.97 -20.39
CA ASP A 75 -13.14 3.02 -21.35
C ASP A 75 -12.01 3.99 -20.93
N ILE A 76 -12.37 5.02 -20.16
CA ILE A 76 -11.50 6.14 -19.78
C ILE A 76 -11.12 6.01 -18.32
N ARG A 77 -9.80 5.86 -18.09
CA ARG A 77 -9.20 5.90 -16.75
C ARG A 77 -8.03 6.86 -16.66
N LEU A 78 -7.89 7.50 -15.51
CA LEU A 78 -6.70 8.24 -15.11
C LEU A 78 -5.84 7.33 -14.23
N ASP A 79 -4.56 7.17 -14.57
CA ASP A 79 -3.61 6.39 -13.79
C ASP A 79 -2.58 7.30 -13.13
N THR A 80 -2.58 7.33 -11.80
CA THR A 80 -1.68 8.19 -11.03
C THR A 80 -0.25 7.68 -10.92
N SER A 81 0.02 6.46 -11.40
CA SER A 81 1.39 5.93 -11.55
C SER A 81 2.03 6.25 -12.91
N SER A 82 1.26 6.81 -13.84
CA SER A 82 1.76 7.19 -15.16
C SER A 82 2.87 8.24 -15.08
N GLU A 83 3.85 8.18 -15.99
CA GLU A 83 4.97 9.13 -16.06
C GLU A 83 4.50 10.59 -16.26
N VAL A 84 3.35 10.78 -16.89
CA VAL A 84 2.76 12.11 -17.13
C VAL A 84 1.80 12.55 -16.00
N SER A 85 1.66 11.75 -14.94
CA SER A 85 0.83 12.09 -13.79
C SER A 85 1.39 13.30 -13.03
N HIS A 86 0.52 14.26 -12.73
CA HIS A 86 0.85 15.36 -11.82
C HIS A 86 0.67 14.98 -10.35
N TRP A 87 0.09 13.80 -10.06
CA TRP A 87 -0.03 13.26 -8.71
C TRP A 87 1.17 12.40 -8.37
N LYS A 88 1.83 12.72 -7.25
CA LYS A 88 2.82 11.87 -6.63
C LYS A 88 2.15 10.75 -5.84
N GLN A 89 2.84 9.62 -5.70
CA GLN A 89 2.32 8.42 -5.06
C GLN A 89 2.71 8.37 -3.57
N ALA A 90 2.32 7.29 -2.90
CA ALA A 90 2.64 7.05 -1.50
C ALA A 90 3.04 5.60 -1.25
N ALA A 91 3.61 5.34 -0.09
CA ALA A 91 3.90 3.99 0.38
C ALA A 91 3.66 3.86 1.88
N VAL A 92 3.08 2.74 2.28
CA VAL A 92 3.09 2.31 3.69
C VAL A 92 4.48 1.74 3.99
N VAL A 93 5.13 2.22 5.04
CA VAL A 93 6.44 1.71 5.46
C VAL A 93 6.23 0.67 6.57
N LEU A 94 6.79 -0.52 6.39
CA LEU A 94 6.71 -1.60 7.36
C LEU A 94 7.90 -1.52 8.31
N ASP A 95 7.60 -1.46 9.60
CA ASP A 95 8.59 -1.52 10.66
C ASP A 95 8.04 -2.37 11.82
N PRO A 96 8.61 -3.56 12.10
CA PRO A 96 9.75 -4.15 11.41
C PRO A 96 9.40 -4.63 9.99
N PRO A 97 10.38 -4.72 9.08
CA PRO A 97 10.18 -5.30 7.77
C PRO A 97 9.89 -6.81 7.86
N ILE A 98 9.31 -7.40 6.81
CA ILE A 98 8.83 -8.78 6.80
C ILE A 98 9.62 -9.61 5.78
N GLN A 99 10.20 -10.72 6.22
CA GLN A 99 10.84 -11.67 5.32
C GLN A 99 9.79 -12.51 4.60
N VAL A 100 9.94 -12.68 3.29
CA VAL A 100 9.04 -13.49 2.46
C VAL A 100 9.83 -14.39 1.51
N GLN A 101 9.22 -15.49 1.09
CA GLN A 101 9.73 -16.42 0.08
C GLN A 101 8.85 -16.46 -1.17
N THR A 102 9.46 -16.68 -2.33
CA THR A 102 8.74 -16.93 -3.58
C THR A 102 7.73 -18.06 -3.37
N GLY A 103 6.49 -17.84 -3.79
CA GLY A 103 5.40 -18.80 -3.63
C GLY A 103 4.54 -18.58 -2.38
N GLU A 104 5.02 -17.82 -1.39
CA GLU A 104 4.22 -17.45 -0.22
C GLU A 104 3.05 -16.53 -0.58
N GLU A 105 2.04 -16.51 0.28
CA GLU A 105 0.91 -15.60 0.20
C GLU A 105 0.92 -14.67 1.42
N LEU A 106 1.11 -13.38 1.17
CA LEU A 106 1.01 -12.35 2.19
C LEU A 106 -0.44 -11.86 2.27
N VAL A 107 -1.03 -11.82 3.46
CA VAL A 107 -2.39 -11.29 3.64
C VAL A 107 -2.31 -9.85 4.15
N LEU A 108 -2.83 -8.92 3.37
CA LEU A 108 -2.99 -7.52 3.77
C LEU A 108 -4.40 -7.31 4.30
N GLN A 109 -4.50 -6.60 5.41
CA GLN A 109 -5.74 -6.07 5.93
C GLN A 109 -5.86 -4.60 5.54
N VAL A 110 -6.83 -4.30 4.70
CA VAL A 110 -7.16 -2.94 4.27
C VAL A 110 -8.40 -2.49 5.04
N GLN A 111 -8.32 -1.33 5.67
CA GLN A 111 -9.43 -0.69 6.36
C GLN A 111 -9.62 0.72 5.82
N HIS A 112 -10.87 1.08 5.55
CA HIS A 112 -11.23 2.36 4.98
C HIS A 112 -12.31 3.01 5.86
N HIS A 113 -12.04 4.25 6.27
CA HIS A 113 -13.01 5.07 6.99
C HIS A 113 -12.85 6.55 6.62
N LYS A 114 -13.89 7.10 5.97
CA LYS A 114 -13.92 8.46 5.42
C LYS A 114 -12.81 8.70 4.38
N SER A 115 -11.75 9.38 4.75
CA SER A 115 -10.59 9.64 3.89
C SER A 115 -9.33 8.92 4.37
N ASN A 116 -9.45 8.07 5.39
CA ASN A 116 -8.34 7.29 5.91
C ASN A 116 -8.38 5.89 5.33
N VAL A 117 -7.22 5.45 4.82
CA VAL A 117 -6.97 4.07 4.43
C VAL A 117 -5.82 3.55 5.29
N SER A 118 -6.06 2.47 6.00
CA SER A 118 -5.05 1.72 6.74
C SER A 118 -4.75 0.43 5.98
N ILE A 119 -3.47 0.11 5.81
CA ILE A 119 -3.00 -1.13 5.21
C ILE A 119 -2.03 -1.75 6.22
N THR A 120 -2.38 -2.92 6.73
CA THR A 120 -1.52 -3.68 7.65
C THR A 120 -1.31 -5.09 7.11
N VAL A 121 -0.23 -5.72 7.55
CA VAL A 121 0.04 -7.12 7.20
C VAL A 121 -0.51 -8.02 8.31
N GLN A 122 -1.32 -9.01 7.95
CA GLN A 122 -1.73 -10.07 8.86
C GLN A 122 -0.67 -11.16 8.88
N ARG A 123 -0.24 -11.54 10.09
CA ARG A 123 0.64 -12.68 10.35
C ARG A 123 -0.19 -13.87 10.77
#